data_AF-A0A1B6L7S9-F1
#
_entry.id   AF-A0A1B6L7S9-F1
#
_cell.length_a   1.000
_cell.length_b   1.000
_cell.length_c   1.000
_cell.angle_alpha   90.00
_cell.angle_beta   90.00
_cell.angle_gamma   90.00
#
_symmetry.space_group_name_H-M   'P 1'
#
loop_
_entity.id
_entity.type
_entity.pdbx_description
1 polymer ?
#
loop_
_entity_poly.entity_id
_entity_poly.type
_entity_poly.pdbx_seq_one_letter_code
_entity_poly.pdbx_strand_id
1 'polypeptide(L)'
;KPLNSPPIWQDGRVKRMTNNIRSILGEIAGNPDRVAYNMIPARLPSSDIYVIDALILNKTPSLNVWPVNLERDYSLHTAVIIHTPEHYCSHGRHLLGNQEMRKRHFRYLGLKVVSLDLAEIGKLRVHPRALRNYIEERFSRAELPFPKTISLAKS
;
A
#
# COMPACT_ATOMS: atom_id res chain seq x y z
N LYS A 1 -9.52 3.39 15.27
CA LYS A 1 -9.97 4.41 14.30
C LYS A 1 -10.28 5.68 15.09
N PRO A 2 -9.63 6.84 14.87
CA PRO A 2 -10.01 8.05 15.60
C PRO A 2 -11.44 8.46 15.20
N LEU A 3 -12.17 9.00 16.16
CA LEU A 3 -13.64 9.12 16.16
C LEU A 3 -14.21 9.98 15.01
N ASN A 4 -13.41 10.83 14.35
CA ASN A 4 -13.86 11.83 13.38
C ASN A 4 -13.04 11.85 12.06
N SER A 5 -12.72 10.69 11.48
CA SER A 5 -12.10 10.67 10.14
C SER A 5 -13.19 10.70 9.06
N PRO A 6 -13.14 11.62 8.05
CA PRO A 6 -14.09 11.61 6.95
C PRO A 6 -14.07 10.24 6.24
N PRO A 7 -15.20 9.79 5.68
CA PRO A 7 -15.28 8.51 5.01
C PRO A 7 -14.30 8.45 3.84
N ILE A 8 -13.38 7.49 3.89
CA ILE A 8 -12.45 7.22 2.79
C ILE A 8 -13.24 6.48 1.71
N TRP A 9 -13.41 7.12 0.56
CA TRP A 9 -13.95 6.44 -0.61
C TRP A 9 -12.98 5.36 -1.06
N GLN A 10 -13.47 4.14 -1.26
CA GLN A 10 -12.70 3.00 -1.74
C GLN A 10 -13.53 2.24 -2.77
N ASP A 11 -12.91 1.87 -3.89
CA ASP A 11 -13.53 0.99 -4.88
C ASP A 11 -13.92 -0.35 -4.22
N GLY A 12 -15.20 -0.72 -4.32
CA GLY A 12 -15.72 -1.94 -3.71
C GLY A 12 -15.07 -3.22 -4.24
N ARG A 13 -14.58 -3.23 -5.49
CA ARG A 13 -13.81 -4.34 -6.08
C ARG A 13 -12.47 -4.46 -5.40
N VAL A 14 -11.77 -3.35 -5.19
CA VAL A 14 -10.48 -3.31 -4.47
C VAL A 14 -10.68 -3.80 -3.05
N LYS A 15 -11.68 -3.27 -2.33
CA LYS A 15 -11.99 -3.72 -0.96
C LYS A 15 -12.23 -5.23 -0.86
N ARG A 16 -13.05 -5.79 -1.76
CA ARG A 16 -13.29 -7.24 -1.83
C ARG A 16 -11.99 -8.00 -2.10
N MET A 17 -11.16 -7.49 -2.99
CA MET A 17 -9.92 -8.15 -3.34
C MET A 17 -8.90 -8.13 -2.21
N THR A 18 -8.76 -7.01 -1.52
CA THR A 18 -7.92 -6.88 -0.32
C THR A 18 -8.33 -7.90 0.75
N ASN A 19 -9.64 -8.12 0.94
CA ASN A 19 -10.13 -9.13 1.87
C ASN A 19 -9.75 -10.56 1.45
N ASN A 20 -9.79 -10.88 0.15
CA ASN A 20 -9.42 -12.21 -0.35
C ASN A 20 -7.94 -12.53 -0.11
N ILE A 21 -7.07 -11.52 -0.22
CA ILE A 21 -5.61 -11.69 -0.04
C ILE A 21 -5.13 -11.44 1.39
N ARG A 22 -6.05 -11.17 2.32
CA ARG A 22 -5.74 -10.76 3.70
C ARG A 22 -4.86 -11.75 4.46
N SER A 23 -5.14 -13.06 4.33
CA SER A 23 -4.34 -14.12 4.96
C SER A 23 -2.90 -14.10 4.43
N ILE A 24 -2.75 -14.03 3.11
CA ILE A 24 -1.44 -14.02 2.44
C ILE A 24 -0.63 -12.80 2.87
N LEU A 25 -1.25 -11.62 2.93
CA LEU A 25 -0.59 -10.41 3.41
C LEU A 25 -0.18 -10.51 4.89
N GLY A 26 -1.01 -11.14 5.73
CA GLY A 26 -0.70 -11.40 7.13
C GLY A 26 0.48 -12.36 7.31
N GLU A 27 0.55 -13.42 6.51
CA GLU A 27 1.67 -14.35 6.47
C GLU A 27 2.97 -13.66 6.02
N ILE A 28 2.91 -12.86 4.95
CA ILE A 28 4.06 -12.08 4.46
C ILE A 28 4.55 -11.08 5.52
N ALA A 29 3.64 -10.47 6.26
CA ALA A 29 3.98 -9.57 7.37
C ALA A 29 4.52 -10.32 8.61
N GLY A 30 4.46 -11.65 8.63
CA GLY A 30 4.78 -12.52 9.77
C GLY A 30 3.73 -12.48 10.90
N ASN A 31 2.79 -11.54 10.86
CA ASN A 31 1.66 -11.45 11.79
C ASN A 31 0.53 -10.62 11.12
N PRO A 32 -0.74 -11.09 11.09
CA PRO A 32 -1.88 -10.32 10.59
C PRO A 32 -2.08 -8.93 11.21
N ASP A 33 -1.71 -8.73 12.47
CA ASP A 33 -1.82 -7.44 13.19
C ASP A 33 -0.84 -6.39 12.69
N ARG A 34 0.16 -6.80 11.90
CA ARG A 34 1.09 -5.91 11.22
C ARG A 34 0.55 -5.37 9.90
N VAL A 35 -0.71 -5.63 9.56
CA VAL A 35 -1.31 -5.11 8.34
C VAL A 35 -2.48 -4.20 8.67
N ALA A 36 -2.34 -2.91 8.33
CA ALA A 36 -3.44 -1.96 8.37
C ALA A 36 -4.09 -1.88 6.97
N TYR A 37 -5.42 -1.83 6.91
CA TYR A 37 -6.17 -1.87 5.67
C TYR A 37 -6.98 -0.60 5.45
N ASN A 38 -7.11 -0.17 4.19
CA ASN A 38 -7.90 0.97 3.75
C ASN A 38 -7.72 2.20 4.66
N MET A 39 -6.52 2.78 4.62
CA MET A 39 -6.17 3.89 5.49
C MET A 39 -5.48 5.03 4.75
N ILE A 40 -5.51 6.21 5.35
CA ILE A 40 -4.66 7.34 4.99
C ILE A 40 -3.71 7.56 6.16
N PRO A 41 -2.38 7.58 5.95
CA PRO A 41 -1.42 7.92 7.00
C PRO A 41 -1.75 9.26 7.66
N ALA A 42 -1.46 9.39 8.96
CA ALA A 42 -1.77 10.63 9.65
C ALA A 42 -1.01 11.81 9.05
N ARG A 43 -1.60 13.00 9.17
CA ARG A 43 -1.05 14.27 8.64
C ARG A 43 -0.99 14.35 7.12
N LEU A 44 -1.59 13.41 6.40
CA LEU A 44 -1.82 13.53 4.96
C LEU A 44 -3.23 14.04 4.66
N PRO A 45 -3.42 14.77 3.54
CA PRO A 45 -4.74 15.19 3.08
C PRO A 45 -5.69 14.00 2.87
N SER A 46 -6.98 14.21 3.13
CA SER A 46 -8.03 13.24 2.82
C SER A 46 -8.35 13.20 1.32
N SER A 47 -7.34 12.86 0.50
CA SER A 47 -7.43 12.63 -0.94
C SER A 47 -7.23 11.15 -1.24
N ASP A 48 -7.89 10.68 -2.30
CA ASP A 48 -7.75 9.36 -2.90
C ASP A 48 -6.29 8.96 -3.20
N ILE A 49 -5.44 9.92 -3.57
CA ILE A 49 -4.01 9.71 -3.81
C ILE A 49 -3.29 9.17 -2.56
N TYR A 50 -3.76 9.49 -1.35
CA TYR A 50 -3.11 9.06 -0.11
C TYR A 50 -3.76 7.85 0.55
N VAL A 51 -4.78 7.26 -0.09
CA VAL A 51 -5.34 5.99 0.37
C VAL A 51 -4.32 4.89 0.14
N ILE A 52 -4.12 4.03 1.12
CA ILE A 52 -3.31 2.81 1.03
C ILE A 52 -4.25 1.63 1.23
N ASP A 53 -4.23 0.68 0.28
CA ASP A 53 -5.13 -0.47 0.32
C ASP A 53 -4.74 -1.44 1.44
N ALA A 54 -3.44 -1.71 1.59
CA ALA A 54 -2.86 -2.35 2.76
C ALA A 54 -1.46 -1.79 3.09
N LEU A 55 -1.19 -1.52 4.36
CA LEU A 55 0.10 -1.06 4.86
C LEU A 55 0.70 -2.15 5.76
N ILE A 56 1.86 -2.67 5.37
CA ILE A 56 2.61 -3.65 6.15
C ILE A 56 3.61 -2.93 7.06
N LEU A 57 3.47 -3.22 8.35
CA LEU A 57 4.27 -2.68 9.43
C LEU A 57 5.40 -3.64 9.77
N ASN A 58 6.64 -3.15 9.73
CA ASN A 58 7.81 -3.98 10.07
C ASN A 58 7.92 -4.22 11.59
N LYS A 59 7.28 -3.38 12.40
CA LYS A 59 7.16 -3.56 13.85
C LYS A 59 5.71 -3.84 14.19
N THR A 60 5.50 -4.76 15.14
CA THR A 60 4.16 -4.97 15.70
C THR A 60 3.67 -3.64 16.25
N PRO A 61 2.50 -3.14 15.82
CA PRO A 61 1.97 -1.90 16.39
C PRO A 61 1.72 -2.16 17.87
N SER A 62 2.47 -1.50 18.75
CA SER A 62 1.97 -1.36 20.12
C SER A 62 0.79 -0.40 20.08
N LEU A 63 -0.17 -0.56 20.99
CA LEU A 63 -1.42 0.23 21.04
C LEU A 63 -1.16 1.76 21.01
N ASN A 64 0.07 2.18 21.33
CA ASN A 64 0.52 3.56 21.45
C ASN A 64 1.29 4.11 20.22
N VAL A 65 1.55 3.32 19.16
CA VAL A 65 2.30 3.77 17.95
C VAL A 65 1.37 4.17 16.81
N TRP A 66 0.05 4.11 17.00
CA TRP A 66 -0.89 4.69 16.05
C TRP A 66 -1.10 6.17 16.40
N PRO A 67 -0.72 7.12 15.54
CA PRO A 67 -0.49 6.97 14.10
C PRO A 67 0.95 6.69 13.66
N VAL A 68 1.11 5.92 12.58
CA VAL A 68 2.39 5.68 11.90
C VAL A 68 3.01 7.01 11.49
N ASN A 69 4.20 7.31 12.03
CA ASN A 69 4.96 8.50 11.66
C ASN A 69 5.97 8.14 10.57
N LEU A 70 5.61 8.42 9.32
CA LEU A 70 6.42 8.09 8.14
C LEU A 70 7.78 8.83 8.08
N GLU A 71 7.94 9.95 8.78
CA GLU A 71 9.23 10.66 8.85
C GLU A 71 10.23 9.93 9.75
N ARG A 72 9.73 9.34 10.84
CA ARG A 72 10.52 8.56 11.81
C ARG A 72 10.79 7.15 11.31
N ASP A 73 9.78 6.51 10.73
CA ASP A 73 9.82 5.10 10.31
C ASP A 73 10.19 4.93 8.82
N TYR A 74 10.99 5.86 8.31
CA TYR A 74 11.45 5.89 6.92
C TYR A 74 12.05 4.54 6.50
N SER A 75 11.66 4.03 5.34
CA SER A 75 12.07 2.76 4.72
C SER A 75 11.66 1.48 5.44
N LEU A 76 10.92 1.57 6.56
CA LEU A 76 10.51 0.40 7.32
C LEU A 76 9.20 -0.21 6.79
N HIS A 77 8.27 0.61 6.32
CA HIS A 77 6.92 0.16 5.97
C HIS A 77 6.73 -0.06 4.47
N THR A 78 5.84 -0.98 4.13
CA THR A 78 5.50 -1.31 2.73
C THR A 78 4.03 -0.98 2.48
N ALA A 79 3.77 -0.07 1.55
CA ALA A 79 2.45 0.20 1.02
C ALA A 79 2.13 -0.78 -0.12
N VAL A 80 0.99 -1.43 -0.03
CA VAL A 80 0.40 -2.24 -1.09
C VAL A 80 -0.73 -1.44 -1.72
N ILE A 81 -0.67 -1.30 -3.05
CA ILE A 81 -1.67 -0.62 -3.87
C ILE A 81 -2.24 -1.64 -4.85
N ILE A 82 -3.57 -1.72 -4.93
CA ILE A 82 -4.25 -2.57 -5.91
C ILE A 82 -4.77 -1.71 -7.04
N HIS A 83 -4.33 -2.02 -8.26
CA HIS A 83 -4.71 -1.31 -9.46
C HIS A 83 -5.86 -1.99 -10.17
N THR A 84 -6.89 -1.21 -10.50
CA THR A 84 -8.00 -1.66 -11.33
C THR A 84 -7.64 -1.49 -12.81
N PRO A 85 -8.36 -2.12 -13.76
CA PRO A 85 -8.08 -1.94 -15.19
C PRO A 85 -8.12 -0.46 -15.63
N GLU A 86 -8.97 0.35 -15.00
CA GLU A 86 -9.13 1.77 -15.31
C GLU A 86 -7.94 2.62 -14.84
N HIS A 87 -7.03 2.06 -14.05
CA HIS A 87 -5.78 2.71 -13.64
C HIS A 87 -4.71 2.67 -14.73
N TYR A 88 -4.93 1.91 -15.80
CA TYR A 88 -3.97 1.75 -16.88
C TYR A 88 -4.39 2.51 -18.15
N CYS A 89 -3.41 2.85 -18.98
CA CYS A 89 -3.66 3.36 -20.33
C CYS A 89 -4.35 2.29 -21.20
N SER A 90 -4.83 2.67 -22.39
CA SER A 90 -5.58 1.80 -23.31
C SER A 90 -4.91 0.46 -23.63
N HIS A 91 -3.58 0.37 -23.52
CA HIS A 91 -2.81 -0.85 -23.76
C HIS A 91 -2.62 -1.72 -22.50
N GLY A 92 -3.13 -1.31 -21.34
CA GLY A 92 -3.05 -2.05 -20.08
C GLY A 92 -1.65 -2.14 -19.44
N ARG A 93 -0.64 -1.45 -20.00
CA ARG A 93 0.77 -1.62 -19.62
C ARG A 93 1.33 -0.53 -18.70
N HIS A 94 0.79 0.69 -18.80
CA HIS A 94 1.30 1.84 -18.05
C HIS A 94 0.20 2.42 -17.19
N LEU A 95 0.52 2.73 -15.94
CA LEU A 95 -0.42 3.40 -15.05
C LEU A 95 -0.64 4.84 -15.54
N LEU A 96 -1.86 5.32 -15.33
CA LEU A 96 -2.21 6.72 -15.55
C LEU A 96 -1.44 7.63 -14.57
N GLY A 97 -1.27 8.90 -14.95
CA GLY A 97 -0.42 9.84 -14.23
C GLY A 97 -0.77 9.99 -12.74
N ASN A 98 -2.06 9.92 -12.38
CA ASN A 98 -2.51 9.96 -10.99
C ASN A 98 -2.03 8.75 -10.17
N GLN A 99 -2.02 7.55 -10.75
CA GLN A 99 -1.58 6.33 -10.06
C GLN A 99 -0.06 6.22 -9.99
N GLU A 100 0.66 6.65 -11.03
CA GLU A 100 2.13 6.79 -10.93
C GLU A 100 2.53 7.86 -9.90
N MET A 101 1.82 8.99 -9.86
CA MET A 101 2.04 10.03 -8.86
C MET A 101 1.76 9.51 -7.45
N ARG A 102 0.69 8.74 -7.24
CA ARG A 102 0.38 8.08 -5.96
C ARG A 102 1.52 7.19 -5.48
N LYS A 103 2.06 6.32 -6.35
CA LYS A 103 3.24 5.51 -6.03
C LYS A 103 4.44 6.40 -5.67
N ARG A 104 4.70 7.43 -6.47
CA ARG A 104 5.81 8.36 -6.26
C ARG A 104 5.70 9.09 -4.91
N HIS A 105 4.51 9.52 -4.52
CA HIS A 105 4.27 10.18 -3.23
C HIS A 105 4.59 9.25 -2.05
N PHE A 106 4.12 8.01 -2.08
CA PHE A 106 4.46 7.05 -1.02
C PHE A 106 5.96 6.78 -0.92
N ARG A 107 6.65 6.70 -2.05
CA ARG A 107 8.12 6.55 -2.06
C ARG A 107 8.84 7.77 -1.50
N TYR A 108 8.33 8.99 -1.72
CA TYR A 108 8.86 10.20 -1.06
C TYR A 108 8.64 10.18 0.45
N LEU A 109 7.49 9.64 0.88
CA LEU A 109 7.18 9.44 2.29
C LEU A 109 7.98 8.29 2.94
N GLY A 110 8.91 7.67 2.22
CA GLY A 110 9.76 6.62 2.78
C GLY A 110 9.13 5.23 2.78
N LEU A 111 8.04 5.01 2.06
CA LEU A 111 7.41 3.70 1.93
C LEU A 111 8.05 2.91 0.79
N LYS A 112 8.25 1.61 1.00
CA LYS A 112 8.34 0.66 -0.12
C LYS A 112 6.97 0.53 -0.75
N VAL A 113 6.89 0.40 -2.07
CA VAL A 113 5.60 0.31 -2.77
C VAL A 113 5.50 -0.99 -3.55
N VAL A 114 4.47 -1.77 -3.24
CA VAL A 114 4.07 -2.98 -3.96
C VAL A 114 2.80 -2.66 -4.73
N SER A 115 2.85 -2.84 -6.05
CA SER A 115 1.68 -2.69 -6.93
C SER A 115 1.13 -4.06 -7.30
N LEU A 116 -0.15 -4.30 -7.04
CA LEU A 116 -0.86 -5.52 -7.43
C LEU A 116 -1.94 -5.22 -8.46
N ASP A 117 -2.22 -6.17 -9.35
CA ASP A 117 -3.23 -6.04 -10.38
C ASP A 117 -4.51 -6.76 -9.99
N LEU A 118 -5.62 -6.01 -9.92
CA LEU A 118 -6.92 -6.57 -9.54
C LEU A 118 -7.36 -7.68 -10.51
N ALA A 119 -7.13 -7.49 -11.81
CA ALA A 119 -7.46 -8.49 -12.82
C ALA A 119 -6.67 -9.78 -12.61
N GLU A 120 -5.38 -9.68 -12.27
CA GLU A 120 -4.51 -10.84 -12.09
C GLU A 120 -4.84 -11.60 -10.80
N ILE A 121 -5.05 -10.88 -9.69
CA ILE A 121 -5.55 -11.51 -8.46
C ILE A 121 -6.89 -12.21 -8.72
N GLY A 122 -7.79 -11.58 -9.49
CA GLY A 122 -9.08 -12.14 -9.85
C GLY A 122 -8.99 -13.48 -10.57
N LYS A 123 -8.06 -13.61 -11.54
CA LYS A 123 -7.78 -14.86 -12.26
C LYS A 123 -7.18 -15.92 -11.34
N LEU A 124 -6.21 -15.54 -10.51
CA LEU A 124 -5.47 -16.47 -9.65
C LEU A 124 -6.23 -16.89 -8.38
N ARG A 125 -7.37 -16.25 -8.08
CA ARG A 125 -8.15 -16.50 -6.85
C ARG A 125 -8.53 -17.97 -6.64
N VAL A 126 -8.77 -18.71 -7.71
CA VAL A 126 -9.10 -20.15 -7.65
C VAL A 126 -7.88 -21.05 -7.45
N HIS A 127 -6.67 -20.50 -7.53
CA HIS A 127 -5.40 -21.20 -7.41
C HIS A 127 -4.55 -20.60 -6.27
N PRO A 128 -4.81 -20.95 -5.00
CA PRO A 128 -4.20 -20.30 -3.84
C PRO A 128 -2.66 -20.24 -3.87
N ARG A 129 -2.01 -21.31 -4.35
CA ARG A 129 -0.55 -21.35 -4.47
C ARG A 129 -0.03 -20.38 -5.54
N ALA A 130 -0.68 -20.32 -6.70
CA ALA A 130 -0.30 -19.41 -7.77
C ALA A 130 -0.53 -17.95 -7.36
N LEU A 131 -1.63 -17.68 -6.65
CA LEU A 131 -1.91 -16.36 -6.09
C LEU A 131 -0.85 -15.94 -5.06
N ARG A 132 -0.45 -16.84 -4.17
CA ARG A 132 0.61 -16.59 -3.20
C ARG A 132 1.93 -16.27 -3.90
N ASN A 133 2.34 -17.09 -4.87
CA ASN A 133 3.55 -16.87 -5.65
C ASN A 133 3.54 -15.51 -6.37
N TYR A 134 2.41 -15.15 -6.99
CA TYR A 134 2.25 -13.84 -7.62
C TYR A 134 2.48 -12.72 -6.61
N ILE A 135 1.82 -12.75 -5.45
CA ILE A 135 1.99 -11.71 -4.44
C ILE A 135 3.44 -11.66 -3.96
N GLU A 136 4.07 -12.78 -3.62
CA GLU A 136 5.47 -12.82 -3.18
C GLU A 136 6.43 -12.25 -4.24
N GLU A 137 6.21 -12.54 -5.52
CA GLU A 137 6.95 -11.93 -6.62
C GLU A 137 6.76 -10.41 -6.69
N ARG A 138 5.53 -9.92 -6.48
CA ARG A 138 5.28 -8.46 -6.43
C ARG A 138 5.97 -7.80 -5.23
N PHE A 139 6.13 -8.51 -4.12
CA PHE A 139 6.91 -8.05 -2.97
C PHE A 139 8.41 -8.02 -3.23
N SER A 140 8.96 -9.02 -3.93
CA SER A 140 10.39 -9.02 -4.28
C SER A 140 10.75 -7.90 -5.27
N ARG A 141 9.78 -7.48 -6.10
CA ARG A 141 9.88 -6.35 -7.03
C ARG A 141 9.38 -5.02 -6.45
N ALA A 142 9.24 -4.91 -5.13
CA ALA A 142 8.77 -3.68 -4.49
C ALA A 142 9.65 -2.47 -4.88
N GLU A 143 9.02 -1.35 -5.22
CA GLU A 143 9.75 -0.11 -5.47
C GLU A 143 10.24 0.47 -4.15
N LEU A 144 11.56 0.70 -4.06
CA LEU A 144 12.18 1.23 -2.86
C LEU A 144 11.84 2.72 -2.68
N PRO A 145 11.78 3.21 -1.42
CA PRO A 145 11.63 4.64 -1.17
C PRO A 145 12.74 5.43 -1.87
N PHE A 146 12.47 6.70 -2.16
CA PHE A 146 13.54 7.58 -2.62
C PHE A 146 14.60 7.73 -1.52
N PRO A 147 15.82 8.19 -1.83
CA PRO A 147 16.75 8.59 -0.80
C PRO A 147 16.15 9.72 0.04
N LYS A 148 16.32 9.67 1.37
CA LYS A 148 15.94 10.80 2.22
C LYS A 148 16.86 11.96 1.86
N THR A 149 16.36 12.94 1.12
CA THR A 149 17.10 14.18 0.88
C THR A 149 17.22 14.88 2.23
N ILE A 150 18.38 14.79 2.86
CA ILE A 150 18.70 15.63 4.00
C ILE A 150 18.82 17.04 3.43
N SER A 151 17.76 17.83 3.52
CA SER A 151 17.91 19.27 3.38
C SER A 151 18.84 19.68 4.51
N LEU A 152 20.09 20.04 4.19
CA LEU A 152 20.91 20.85 5.08
C LEU A 152 20.06 22.07 5.39
N ALA A 153 19.42 22.07 6.56
CA ALA A 153 18.74 23.23 7.06
C ALA A 153 19.79 24.34 7.10
N LYS A 154 19.63 25.35 6.24
CA LYS A 154 20.41 26.58 6.38
C LYS A 154 20.09 27.12 7.77
N SER A 155 21.13 27.14 8.59
CA SER A 155 21.16 27.70 9.94
C SER A 155 20.82 29.19 9.92
#